data_AF-A0A436WG82-F1
#
_entry.id   AF-A0A436WG82-F1
#
_cell.length_a   1.000
_cell.length_b   1.000
_cell.length_c   1.000
_cell.angle_alpha   90.00
_cell.angle_beta   90.00
_cell.angle_gamma   90.00
#
_symmetry.space_group_name_H-M   'P 1'
#
loop_
_entity.id
_entity.type
_entity.pdbx_description
1 polymer ?
#
loop_
_entity_poly.entity_id
_entity_poly.type
_entity_poly.pdbx_seq_one_letter_code
_entity_poly.pdbx_strand_id
1 'polypeptide(L)' 'MDTQKLLGEVAGQLLSGAIRVVDLSAPLGPNTPLIKLPPELAVDTPKVEIHAISKYDKNGPWWAWN' A
#
# COMPACT_ATOMS: atom_id res chain seq x y z
N MET A 1 -26.51 13.84 -17.92
CA MET A 1 -26.51 12.89 -16.79
C MET A 1 -26.09 13.68 -15.57
N ASP A 2 -26.84 13.62 -14.48
CA ASP A 2 -26.50 14.35 -13.25
C ASP A 2 -25.31 13.65 -12.55
N THR A 3 -24.22 14.37 -12.33
CA THR A 3 -22.99 13.83 -11.70
C THR A 3 -23.26 13.35 -10.28
N GLN A 4 -24.15 14.03 -9.54
CA GLN A 4 -24.49 13.63 -8.17
C GLN A 4 -25.19 12.27 -8.15
N LYS A 5 -26.13 12.07 -9.09
CA LYS A 5 -26.79 10.79 -9.30
C LYS A 5 -25.80 9.68 -9.65
N LEU A 6 -24.85 9.94 -10.55
CA LEU A 6 -23.85 8.95 -10.96
C LEU A 6 -22.96 8.49 -9.78
N LEU A 7 -22.44 9.44 -8.99
CA LEU A 7 -21.62 9.10 -7.82
C LEU A 7 -22.43 8.33 -6.76
N GLY A 8 -23.70 8.70 -6.56
CA GLY A 8 -24.62 7.98 -5.69
C GLY A 8 -24.86 6.53 -6.13
N GLU A 9 -25.03 6.31 -7.44
CA GLU A 9 -25.17 4.96 -8.02
C GLU A 9 -23.91 4.12 -7.82
N VAL A 10 -22.72 4.69 -8.05
CA VAL A 10 -21.44 4.00 -7.82
C VAL A 10 -21.30 3.62 -6.34
N ALA A 11 -21.60 4.52 -5.41
CA ALA A 11 -21.55 4.23 -3.98
C ALA A 11 -22.53 3.12 -3.59
N GLY A 12 -23.77 3.15 -4.12
CA GLY A 12 -24.77 2.10 -3.90
C GLY A 12 -24.33 0.74 -4.44
N GLN A 13 -23.66 0.71 -5.60
CA GLN A 13 -23.15 -0.51 -6.21
C GLN A 13 -21.91 -1.08 -5.49
N LEU A 14 -21.07 -0.22 -4.90
CA LEU A 14 -19.99 -0.65 -4.00
C LEU A 14 -20.56 -1.30 -2.72
N LEU A 15 -21.57 -0.66 -2.10
CA LEU A 15 -22.21 -1.17 -0.88
C LEU A 15 -22.92 -2.51 -1.11
N SER A 16 -23.61 -2.67 -2.24
CA SER A 16 -24.33 -3.90 -2.57
C SER A 16 -23.43 -5.04 -3.07
N GLY A 17 -22.17 -4.76 -3.41
CA GLY A 17 -21.23 -5.72 -3.98
C GLY A 17 -21.38 -5.95 -5.49
N ALA A 18 -22.24 -5.17 -6.17
CA ALA A 18 -22.35 -5.19 -7.64
C ALA A 18 -21.05 -4.71 -8.31
N ILE A 19 -20.36 -3.75 -7.68
CA ILE A 19 -18.97 -3.40 -7.99
C ILE A 19 -18.08 -4.04 -6.92
N ARG A 20 -17.01 -4.73 -7.37
CA ARG A 20 -16.02 -5.33 -6.48
C ARG A 20 -14.70 -4.55 -6.53
N VAL A 21 -14.10 -4.37 -5.37
CA VAL A 21 -12.73 -3.86 -5.23
C VAL A 21 -11.79 -5.06 -5.25
N VAL A 22 -10.81 -5.04 -6.17
CA VAL A 22 -9.77 -6.07 -6.28
C VAL A 22 -8.45 -5.41 -5.96
N ASP A 23 -7.77 -5.89 -4.93
CA ASP A 23 -6.41 -5.45 -4.61
C ASP A 23 -5.42 -6.11 -5.58
N LEU A 24 -4.67 -5.29 -6.31
CA LEU A 24 -3.63 -5.71 -7.25
C LEU A 24 -2.22 -5.37 -6.73
N SER A 25 -2.10 -5.08 -5.43
CA SER A 25 -0.85 -4.71 -4.77
C SER A 25 -0.09 -5.94 -4.29
N ALA A 26 1.24 -5.82 -4.24
CA ALA A 26 2.09 -6.77 -3.53
C ALA A 26 2.50 -6.18 -2.17
N PRO A 27 2.66 -7.00 -1.11
CA PRO A 27 3.16 -6.53 0.18
C PRO A 27 4.56 -5.90 0.05
N LEU A 28 4.72 -4.69 0.59
CA LEU A 28 5.98 -3.97 0.60
C LEU A 28 6.78 -4.29 1.87
N GLY A 29 8.04 -4.70 1.73
CA GLY A 29 8.92 -5.00 2.86
C GLY A 29 10.25 -5.64 2.45
N PRO A 30 11.05 -6.14 3.40
CA PRO A 30 12.41 -6.63 3.14
C PRO A 30 12.53 -7.77 2.12
N ASN A 31 11.42 -8.46 1.86
CA ASN A 31 11.32 -9.56 0.90
C ASN A 31 10.72 -9.13 -0.45
N THR A 32 10.39 -7.84 -0.64
CA THR A 32 9.91 -7.33 -1.92
C THR A 32 10.98 -7.61 -2.99
N PRO A 33 10.63 -8.34 -4.06
CA PRO A 33 11.59 -8.61 -5.13
C PRO A 33 11.94 -7.30 -5.83
N LEU A 34 13.24 -7.10 -6.05
CA LEU A 34 13.76 -5.91 -6.72
C LEU A 34 14.31 -6.29 -8.08
N ILE A 35 14.07 -5.40 -9.05
CA ILE A 35 14.69 -5.52 -10.37
C ILE A 35 16.20 -5.32 -10.23
N LYS A 36 16.96 -6.18 -10.90
CA LYS A 36 18.40 -6.03 -11.06
C LYS A 36 18.71 -5.64 -12.50
N LEU A 37 19.63 -4.70 -12.66
CA LEU A 37 20.12 -4.26 -13.95
C LEU A 37 21.56 -4.76 -14.15
N PRO A 38 22.05 -4.82 -15.39
CA PRO A 38 23.46 -5.11 -15.64
C PRO A 38 24.37 -4.16 -14.83
N PRO A 39 25.42 -4.67 -14.16
CA PRO A 39 26.27 -3.88 -13.26
C PRO A 39 26.97 -2.68 -13.94
N GLU A 40 27.19 -2.75 -15.25
CA GLU A 40 27.76 -1.66 -16.04
C GLU A 40 26.75 -0.52 -16.31
N LEU A 41 25.44 -0.76 -16.14
CA LEU A 41 24.39 0.21 -16.39
C LEU A 41 23.87 0.90 -15.12
N ALA A 42 23.89 0.22 -13.98
CA ALA A 42 23.37 0.78 -12.73
C ALA A 42 23.90 0.09 -11.48
N VAL A 43 23.80 0.82 -10.36
CA VAL A 43 23.94 0.27 -9.01
C VAL A 43 22.61 -0.37 -8.60
N ASP A 44 22.68 -1.55 -7.96
CA ASP A 44 21.51 -2.27 -7.47
C ASP A 44 20.64 -1.38 -6.55
N THR A 45 19.32 -1.45 -6.75
CA THR A 45 18.36 -0.80 -5.86
C THR A 45 18.47 -1.43 -4.46
N PRO A 46 18.59 -0.63 -3.39
CA PRO A 46 18.66 -1.17 -2.03
C PRO A 46 17.35 -1.86 -1.66
N LYS A 47 17.44 -2.83 -0.74
CA LYS A 47 16.26 -3.50 -0.18
C LYS A 47 15.35 -2.48 0.50
N VAL A 48 14.06 -2.77 0.47
CA VAL A 48 13.09 -2.02 1.27
C VAL A 48 13.37 -2.31 2.74
N GLU A 49 13.61 -1.27 3.50
CA GLU A 49 13.78 -1.35 4.95
C GLU A 49 12.62 -0.62 5.63
N ILE A 50 12.16 -1.20 6.74
CA ILE A 50 11.08 -0.66 7.56
C ILE A 50 11.67 -0.44 8.95
N HIS A 51 11.58 0.77 9.48
CA HIS A 51 12.28 1.17 10.70
C HIS A 51 11.30 1.48 11.82
N ALA A 52 11.11 0.51 12.71
CA ALA A 52 10.25 0.70 13.88
C ALA A 52 10.64 1.95 14.69
N ILE A 53 9.69 2.86 14.88
CA ILE A 53 9.83 4.09 15.66
C ILE A 53 9.34 3.86 17.09
N SER A 54 8.19 3.21 17.23
CA SER A 54 7.62 2.79 18.50
C SER A 54 6.81 1.51 18.34
N LYS A 55 6.68 0.74 19.41
CA LYS A 55 5.81 -0.44 19.43
C LYS A 55 5.19 -0.65 20.80
N TYR A 56 4.28 0.25 21.20
CA TYR A 56 3.64 0.23 22.53
C TYR A 56 4.68 0.18 23.66
N ASP A 57 5.75 0.94 23.48
CA ASP A 57 6.92 0.98 24.35
C ASP A 57 7.10 2.41 24.90
N LYS A 58 8.25 2.66 25.54
CA LYS A 58 8.57 4.00 26.08
C LYS A 58 8.63 5.11 25.02
N ASN A 59 8.88 4.77 23.76
CA ASN A 59 8.96 5.73 22.65
C ASN A 59 7.58 6.00 22.02
N GLY A 60 6.57 5.19 22.34
CA GLY A 60 5.18 5.40 21.93
C GLY A 60 4.25 4.45 22.69
N PRO A 61 3.75 4.83 23.88
CA PRO A 61 3.06 3.89 24.76
C PRO A 61 1.65 3.51 24.28
N TRP A 62 1.07 4.28 23.35
CA TRP A 62 -0.30 4.08 22.88
C TRP A 62 -0.39 3.69 21.40
N TRP A 63 0.72 3.62 20.66
CA TRP A 63 0.72 3.27 19.24
C TRP A 63 1.99 2.53 18.80
N ALA A 64 1.84 1.81 17.69
CA ALA A 64 2.97 1.25 16.94
C ALA A 64 3.13 2.03 15.63
N TRP A 65 4.38 2.31 15.27
CA TRP A 65 4.74 3.03 14.05
C TRP A 65 6.07 2.49 13.52
N ASN A 66 6.18 2.32 12.20
CA ASN A 66 7.42 1.93 11.52
C ASN A 66 7.84 2.90 10.39
#